data_AF-A0A3N2BG86-F1
#
_entry.id   AF-A0A3N2BG86-F1
#
_cell.length_a   1.000
_cell.length_b   1.000
_cell.length_c   1.000
_cell.angle_alpha   90.00
_cell.angle_beta   90.00
_cell.angle_gamma   90.00
#
_symmetry.space_group_name_H-M   'P 1'
#
loop_
_entity.id
_entity.type
_entity.pdbx_description
1 polymer ?
#
loop_
_entity_poly.entity_id
_entity_poly.type
_entity_poly.pdbx_seq_one_letter_code
_entity_poly.pdbx_strand_id
1 'polypeptide(L)'
;MRWEAQRLDDGAQAAQGALLPMKGLVRTVRTPEFEGVTFHEILAKSALNRVPAQSSMPFSWTINPTRGCLHRCSYCFARRTHEYLDLDAGKDFDTQIIVKTNIAEVLRRELARPSWAHEHVALGTNSDPYMRAEGRYRLMPEIITALAESGTPFSILTKGPLLKRDLPLLIEAAQAVPVSIAVSLAMIDRDLQQSVEPGTPDPRARLGLIRAVREAGLECSVLAMPILPWLSDSEDQLDALHAALAVAGAQDVVTGALHLRPGAREWFLQWLAREHPDLVDRYRRMYARGAYAPEDYRTWLSARAAEVRRRHGIVRSQRSDRGQASRGAAQDRTRPAWRGREDPIRRHGDETPAVEVGGQLALF
;
A
#
# COMPACT_ATOMS: atom_id res chain seq x y z
N MET A 1 -2.16 4.20 35.61
CA MET A 1 -3.63 4.34 35.84
C MET A 1 -4.34 3.48 34.80
N ARG A 2 -4.56 2.20 35.12
CA ARG A 2 -5.87 1.58 35.44
C ARG A 2 -6.95 1.81 34.36
N TRP A 3 -6.91 0.97 33.33
CA TRP A 3 -7.98 0.72 32.37
C TRP A 3 -8.98 -0.27 32.99
N GLU A 4 -10.00 0.24 33.67
CA GLU A 4 -11.12 -0.60 34.12
C GLU A 4 -12.36 0.23 34.52
N ALA A 5 -12.78 1.17 33.66
CA ALA A 5 -14.05 1.86 33.83
C ALA A 5 -14.52 2.47 32.50
N GLN A 6 -15.22 1.67 31.68
CA GLN A 6 -16.21 2.14 30.69
C GLN A 6 -16.94 0.93 30.05
N ARG A 7 -17.52 0.10 30.92
CA ARG A 7 -18.74 -0.64 30.59
C ARG A 7 -19.91 0.21 31.12
N LEU A 8 -21.04 0.15 30.40
CA LEU A 8 -22.34 0.83 30.62
C LEU A 8 -22.40 2.20 29.91
N ASP A 9 -23.40 2.53 29.07
CA ASP A 9 -24.80 2.08 29.04
C ASP A 9 -25.33 1.75 27.64
N ASP A 10 -26.21 0.74 27.61
CA ASP A 10 -27.14 0.43 26.53
C ASP A 10 -28.16 1.58 26.39
N GLY A 11 -27.89 2.48 25.46
CA GLY A 11 -28.78 3.57 25.07
C GLY A 11 -28.95 3.59 23.56
N ALA A 12 -29.98 2.93 23.06
CA ALA A 12 -30.40 2.99 21.67
C ALA A 12 -30.76 4.44 21.28
N GLN A 13 -29.80 5.16 20.70
CA GLN A 13 -30.06 6.33 19.87
C GLN A 13 -29.50 6.07 18.48
N ALA A 14 -30.42 5.65 17.62
CA ALA A 14 -30.39 5.65 16.16
C ALA A 14 -29.00 5.83 15.52
N ALA A 15 -28.38 4.70 15.20
CA ALA A 15 -27.39 4.63 14.14
C ALA A 15 -28.08 4.94 12.79
N GLN A 16 -28.31 6.22 12.51
CA GLN A 16 -28.64 6.67 11.16
C GLN A 16 -27.39 6.49 10.30
N GLY A 17 -27.41 5.46 9.46
CA GLY A 17 -26.31 5.07 8.57
C GLY A 17 -25.97 3.60 8.72
N ALA A 18 -26.97 2.73 8.56
CA ALA A 18 -26.76 1.30 8.41
C ALA A 18 -26.00 1.06 7.08
N LEU A 19 -24.67 1.13 7.14
CA LEU A 19 -23.82 0.45 6.20
C LEU A 19 -24.23 -1.03 6.22
N LEU A 20 -24.46 -1.62 5.05
CA LEU A 20 -24.80 -3.03 4.84
C LEU A 20 -23.98 -3.93 5.78
N PRO A 21 -24.49 -5.11 6.21
CA PRO A 21 -23.82 -5.92 7.21
C PRO A 21 -22.42 -6.35 6.72
N MET A 22 -21.40 -5.59 7.10
CA MET A 22 -20.00 -5.90 6.83
C MET A 22 -19.74 -7.28 7.43
N LYS A 23 -19.35 -8.22 6.57
CA LYS A 23 -19.16 -9.60 6.97
C LYS A 23 -18.11 -9.69 8.08
N GLY A 24 -18.50 -10.25 9.23
CA GLY A 24 -17.62 -10.36 10.39
C GLY A 24 -17.50 -9.08 11.22
N LEU A 25 -18.35 -8.06 11.00
CA LEU A 25 -18.41 -6.86 11.83
C LEU A 25 -18.67 -7.24 13.30
N VAL A 26 -17.75 -6.81 14.16
CA VAL A 26 -17.87 -6.94 15.61
C VAL A 26 -18.49 -5.66 16.18
N ARG A 27 -17.90 -4.51 15.83
CA ARG A 27 -18.39 -3.20 16.27
C ARG A 27 -17.85 -2.09 15.37
N THR A 28 -18.51 -0.94 15.45
CA THR A 28 -18.07 0.32 14.85
C THR A 28 -17.67 1.29 15.95
N VAL A 29 -16.49 1.90 15.83
CA VAL A 29 -15.88 2.73 16.86
C VAL A 29 -15.54 4.10 16.27
N ARG A 30 -15.93 5.16 16.97
CA ARG A 30 -15.45 6.52 16.76
C ARG A 30 -14.73 6.97 18.01
N THR A 31 -13.57 7.58 17.86
CA THR A 31 -12.70 7.93 18.99
C THR A 31 -12.23 9.37 18.87
N PRO A 32 -12.21 10.16 19.95
CA PRO A 32 -11.81 11.57 19.90
C PRO A 32 -10.43 11.80 19.28
N GLU A 33 -9.49 10.87 19.48
CA GLU A 33 -8.13 10.98 18.93
C GLU A 33 -8.13 10.96 17.40
N PHE A 34 -9.17 10.39 16.77
CA PHE A 34 -9.34 10.25 15.32
C PHE A 34 -10.63 10.93 14.85
N GLU A 35 -10.69 12.24 15.06
CA GLU A 35 -11.79 13.08 14.58
C GLU A 35 -12.06 12.86 13.08
N GLY A 36 -13.35 12.70 12.74
CA GLY A 36 -13.80 12.45 11.37
C GLY A 36 -13.49 11.05 10.82
N VAL A 37 -12.98 10.14 11.64
CA VAL A 37 -12.71 8.75 11.25
C VAL A 37 -13.63 7.80 12.02
N THR A 38 -14.15 6.80 11.31
CA THR A 38 -14.90 5.68 11.86
C THR A 38 -14.11 4.39 11.62
N PHE A 39 -13.89 3.61 12.67
CA PHE A 39 -13.25 2.30 12.58
C PHE A 39 -14.32 1.20 12.61
N HIS A 40 -14.26 0.26 11.68
CA HIS A 40 -15.09 -0.92 11.66
C HIS A 40 -14.24 -2.13 12.01
N GLU A 41 -14.37 -2.60 13.24
CA GLU A 41 -13.63 -3.76 13.74
C GLU A 41 -14.31 -5.04 13.26
N ILE A 42 -13.57 -5.87 12.53
CA ILE A 42 -14.07 -7.10 11.94
C ILE A 42 -13.21 -8.31 12.35
N LEU A 43 -13.83 -9.49 12.36
CA LEU A 43 -13.13 -10.76 12.36
C LEU A 43 -12.84 -11.18 10.92
N ALA A 44 -11.57 -11.21 10.56
CA ALA A 44 -11.10 -11.71 9.29
C ALA A 44 -11.23 -13.24 9.20
N LYS A 45 -11.53 -13.73 8.00
CA LYS A 45 -11.50 -15.17 7.69
C LYS A 45 -10.13 -15.62 7.20
N SER A 46 -9.36 -14.71 6.62
CA SER A 46 -7.99 -14.92 6.14
C SER A 46 -7.10 -13.73 6.44
N ALA A 47 -5.82 -13.99 6.69
CA ALA A 47 -4.80 -12.96 6.87
C ALA A 47 -3.93 -12.83 5.62
N LEU A 48 -3.49 -13.98 5.07
CA LEU A 48 -2.71 -14.09 3.85
C LEU A 48 -3.58 -13.87 2.60
N ASN A 49 -3.13 -12.97 1.72
CA ASN A 49 -3.79 -12.68 0.45
C ASN A 49 -2.84 -13.03 -0.69
N ARG A 50 -3.28 -13.92 -1.58
CA ARG A 50 -2.48 -14.33 -2.73
C ARG A 50 -2.48 -13.25 -3.80
N VAL A 51 -1.30 -12.89 -4.26
CA VAL A 51 -1.12 -12.00 -5.41
C VAL A 51 -1.45 -12.78 -6.68
N PRO A 52 -2.26 -12.24 -7.61
CA PRO A 52 -2.55 -12.90 -8.88
C PRO A 52 -1.28 -13.25 -9.64
N ALA A 53 -1.23 -14.43 -10.27
CA ALA A 53 -0.02 -14.92 -10.96
C ALA A 53 0.44 -14.02 -12.13
N GLN A 54 -0.48 -13.23 -12.70
CA GLN A 54 -0.20 -12.29 -13.79
C GLN A 54 0.36 -10.94 -13.29
N SER A 55 0.44 -10.76 -11.97
CA SER A 55 1.01 -9.57 -11.36
C SER A 55 2.53 -9.56 -11.52
N SER A 56 3.11 -8.40 -11.81
CA SER A 56 4.56 -8.21 -11.88
C SER A 56 5.21 -7.96 -10.52
N MET A 57 4.48 -8.17 -9.42
CA MET A 57 5.03 -7.95 -8.07
C MET A 57 6.03 -9.07 -7.72
N PRO A 58 7.14 -8.76 -7.04
CA PRO A 58 8.19 -9.72 -6.74
C PRO A 58 7.87 -10.63 -5.53
N PHE A 59 6.60 -10.78 -5.20
CA PHE A 59 6.12 -11.56 -4.05
C PHE A 59 4.75 -12.18 -4.34
N SER A 60 4.50 -13.36 -3.77
CA SER A 60 3.27 -14.13 -3.96
C SER A 60 2.17 -13.82 -2.94
N TRP A 61 2.54 -13.27 -1.78
CA TRP A 61 1.64 -13.13 -0.64
C TRP A 61 1.71 -11.75 0.00
N THR A 62 0.58 -11.28 0.51
CA THR A 62 0.48 -10.02 1.25
C THR A 62 -0.38 -10.15 2.49
N ILE A 63 -0.12 -9.29 3.48
CA ILE A 63 -0.98 -9.08 4.64
C ILE A 63 -1.39 -7.61 4.66
N ASN A 64 -2.70 -7.39 4.84
CA ASN A 64 -3.27 -6.05 5.01
C ASN A 64 -4.07 -6.05 6.33
N PRO A 65 -3.49 -5.50 7.42
CA PRO A 65 -4.14 -5.42 8.74
C PRO A 65 -5.43 -4.61 8.72
N THR A 66 -5.47 -3.61 7.84
CA THR A 66 -6.63 -2.75 7.61
C THR A 66 -7.00 -2.71 6.13
N ARG A 67 -8.22 -2.25 5.86
CA ARG A 67 -8.63 -1.70 4.55
C ARG A 67 -9.02 -0.24 4.76
N GLY A 68 -8.58 0.63 3.86
CA GLY A 68 -8.56 2.08 4.07
C GLY A 68 -7.23 2.53 4.65
N CYS A 69 -6.90 3.80 4.48
CA CYS A 69 -5.61 4.33 4.92
C CYS A 69 -5.70 5.81 5.34
N LEU A 70 -5.28 6.09 6.57
CA LEU A 70 -5.27 7.45 7.13
C LEU A 70 -4.20 8.37 6.50
N HIS A 71 -3.39 7.86 5.57
CA HIS A 71 -2.44 8.66 4.80
C HIS A 71 -3.10 9.53 3.73
N ARG A 72 -4.30 9.16 3.25
CA ARG A 72 -5.13 9.99 2.35
C ARG A 72 -4.44 10.44 1.06
N CYS A 73 -3.48 9.66 0.54
CA CYS A 73 -2.78 10.03 -0.70
C CYS A 73 -3.77 10.13 -1.87
N SER A 74 -3.75 11.26 -2.58
CA SER A 74 -4.66 11.50 -3.72
C SER A 74 -4.46 10.50 -4.87
N TYR A 75 -3.25 9.93 -4.97
CA TYR A 75 -2.86 8.98 -6.00
C TYR A 75 -3.01 7.48 -5.61
N CYS A 76 -3.57 7.17 -4.43
CA CYS A 76 -3.51 5.82 -3.89
C CYS A 76 -4.34 4.81 -4.71
N PHE A 77 -3.69 3.81 -5.32
CA PHE A 77 -4.39 2.77 -6.08
C PHE A 77 -5.31 1.88 -5.24
N ALA A 78 -5.10 1.83 -3.92
CA ALA A 78 -5.89 1.00 -3.01
C ALA A 78 -7.30 1.55 -2.76
N ARG A 79 -7.56 2.81 -3.14
CA ARG A 79 -8.84 3.50 -3.01
C ARG A 79 -10.03 2.67 -3.49
N ARG A 80 -9.88 2.04 -4.66
CA ARG A 80 -10.90 1.18 -5.26
C ARG A 80 -11.32 -0.01 -4.39
N THR A 81 -10.50 -0.41 -3.41
CA THR A 81 -10.86 -1.56 -2.56
C THR A 81 -12.04 -1.30 -1.63
N HIS A 82 -12.44 -0.04 -1.44
CA HIS A 82 -13.65 0.35 -0.71
C HIS A 82 -14.94 0.12 -1.52
N GLU A 83 -14.88 0.16 -2.84
CA GLU A 83 -16.06 -0.12 -3.70
C GLU A 83 -16.58 -1.54 -3.51
N TYR A 84 -15.73 -2.50 -3.09
CA TYR A 84 -16.15 -3.85 -2.73
C TYR A 84 -16.98 -3.95 -1.44
N LEU A 85 -17.11 -2.85 -0.71
CA LEU A 85 -17.86 -2.72 0.54
C LEU A 85 -19.03 -1.74 0.40
N ASP A 86 -19.38 -1.36 -0.83
CA ASP A 86 -20.38 -0.32 -1.12
C ASP A 86 -20.03 1.05 -0.49
N LEU A 87 -18.72 1.32 -0.35
CA LEU A 87 -18.15 2.57 0.13
C LEU A 87 -17.46 3.31 -1.03
N ASP A 88 -17.37 4.64 -0.94
CA ASP A 88 -16.73 5.44 -1.98
C ASP A 88 -15.19 5.34 -1.97
N ALA A 89 -14.56 5.41 -3.14
CA ALA A 89 -13.10 5.32 -3.29
C ALA A 89 -12.34 6.60 -2.86
N GLY A 90 -13.05 7.70 -2.61
CA GLY A 90 -12.53 8.98 -2.17
C GLY A 90 -12.58 9.12 -0.65
N LYS A 91 -13.66 9.74 -0.15
CA LYS A 91 -13.79 10.17 1.24
C LYS A 91 -13.93 8.98 2.19
N ASP A 92 -14.70 7.96 1.84
CA ASP A 92 -14.86 6.78 2.68
C ASP A 92 -13.55 5.98 2.80
N PHE A 93 -12.72 5.89 1.76
CA PHE A 93 -11.38 5.30 1.88
C PHE A 93 -10.50 6.00 2.95
N ASP A 94 -10.67 7.31 3.09
CA ASP A 94 -9.90 8.18 3.98
C ASP A 94 -10.46 8.24 5.41
N THR A 95 -11.71 7.80 5.62
CA THR A 95 -12.47 8.02 6.87
C THR A 95 -13.16 6.78 7.44
N GLN A 96 -13.46 5.76 6.63
CA GLN A 96 -14.07 4.48 7.06
C GLN A 96 -12.97 3.40 7.04
N ILE A 97 -12.35 3.11 8.17
CA ILE A 97 -11.22 2.18 8.27
C ILE A 97 -11.68 0.83 8.79
N ILE A 98 -11.54 -0.20 7.97
CA ILE A 98 -11.85 -1.58 8.36
C ILE A 98 -10.62 -2.17 9.03
N VAL A 99 -10.77 -2.65 10.26
CA VAL A 99 -9.66 -3.17 11.08
C VAL A 99 -9.91 -4.65 11.38
N LYS A 100 -8.96 -5.51 10.99
CA LYS A 100 -9.04 -6.95 11.23
C LYS A 100 -8.45 -7.29 12.60
N THR A 101 -9.28 -7.31 13.64
CA THR A 101 -8.81 -7.38 15.04
C THR A 101 -8.23 -8.76 15.41
N ASN A 102 -8.64 -9.83 14.73
CA ASN A 102 -8.13 -11.19 14.93
C ASN A 102 -7.04 -11.59 13.92
N ILE A 103 -6.44 -10.64 13.19
CA ILE A 103 -5.57 -10.97 12.05
C ILE A 103 -4.36 -11.84 12.44
N ALA A 104 -3.76 -11.60 13.61
CA ALA A 104 -2.61 -12.36 14.07
C ALA A 104 -2.97 -13.82 14.41
N GLU A 105 -4.14 -14.05 15.04
CA GLU A 105 -4.64 -15.40 15.31
C GLU A 105 -4.86 -16.18 14.01
N VAL A 106 -5.54 -15.56 13.04
CA VAL A 106 -5.79 -16.15 11.73
C VAL A 106 -4.48 -16.44 11.01
N LEU A 107 -3.54 -15.50 11.06
CA LEU A 107 -2.22 -15.64 10.44
C LEU A 107 -1.46 -16.84 11.02
N ARG A 108 -1.36 -16.97 12.35
CA ARG A 108 -0.68 -18.11 13.00
C ARG A 108 -1.27 -19.44 12.53
N ARG A 109 -2.61 -19.54 12.45
CA ARG A 109 -3.29 -20.74 11.94
C ARG A 109 -2.97 -21.02 10.47
N GLU A 110 -2.91 -20.00 9.62
CA GLU A 110 -2.58 -20.15 8.20
C GLU A 110 -1.12 -20.58 7.99
N LEU A 111 -0.19 -20.01 8.75
CA LEU A 111 1.25 -20.31 8.69
C LEU A 111 1.59 -21.71 9.25
N ALA A 112 0.80 -22.23 10.20
CA ALA A 112 0.99 -23.56 10.77
C ALA A 112 0.53 -24.71 9.86
N ARG A 113 -0.08 -24.40 8.70
CA ARG A 113 -0.54 -25.42 7.77
C ARG A 113 0.66 -26.18 7.17
N PRO A 114 0.62 -27.52 7.09
CA PRO A 114 1.70 -28.30 6.45
C PRO A 114 1.95 -27.94 4.98
N SER A 115 0.96 -27.31 4.32
CA SER A 115 1.06 -26.84 2.94
C SER A 115 1.74 -25.48 2.80
N TRP A 116 2.06 -24.78 3.89
CA TRP A 116 2.69 -23.47 3.84
C TRP A 116 4.16 -23.61 3.44
N ALA A 117 4.53 -22.98 2.33
CA ALA A 117 5.87 -23.11 1.75
C ALA A 117 6.85 -22.02 2.22
N HIS A 118 6.49 -21.24 3.24
CA HIS A 118 7.30 -20.13 3.76
C HIS A 118 7.69 -19.11 2.67
N GLU A 119 6.76 -18.87 1.74
CA GLU A 119 6.95 -17.86 0.69
C GLU A 119 6.98 -16.45 1.30
N HIS A 120 7.70 -15.53 0.63
CA HIS A 120 7.82 -14.14 1.06
C HIS A 120 6.47 -13.43 1.17
N VAL A 121 6.22 -12.80 2.33
CA VAL A 121 5.00 -12.03 2.62
C VAL A 121 5.28 -10.53 2.64
N ALA A 122 4.56 -9.76 1.82
CA ALA A 122 4.70 -8.30 1.77
C ALA A 122 3.59 -7.56 2.56
N LEU A 123 4.00 -6.62 3.40
CA LEU A 123 3.14 -5.67 4.11
C LEU A 123 3.34 -4.26 3.55
N GLY A 124 2.30 -3.41 3.65
CA GLY A 124 2.35 -2.07 3.07
C GLY A 124 1.92 -1.98 1.61
N THR A 125 1.11 -2.93 1.15
CA THR A 125 0.69 -3.01 -0.26
C THR A 125 -0.60 -2.25 -0.51
N ASN A 126 -1.69 -2.57 0.21
CA ASN A 126 -3.00 -1.94 0.01
C ASN A 126 -3.38 -0.99 1.16
N SER A 127 -2.77 -1.14 2.32
CA SER A 127 -2.88 -0.24 3.46
C SER A 127 -1.51 -0.11 4.12
N ASP A 128 -1.28 1.00 4.82
CA ASP A 128 -0.02 1.21 5.50
C ASP A 128 -0.05 0.56 6.90
N PRO A 129 0.86 -0.39 7.20
CA PRO A 129 0.88 -1.10 8.47
C PRO A 129 1.20 -0.20 9.67
N TYR A 130 1.82 0.96 9.45
CA TYR A 130 2.27 1.88 10.49
C TYR A 130 1.64 3.27 10.36
N MET A 131 0.46 3.37 9.73
CA MET A 131 -0.37 4.57 9.86
C MET A 131 -0.77 4.81 11.32
N ARG A 132 -1.24 6.02 11.64
CA ARG A 132 -1.54 6.43 13.03
C ARG A 132 -2.45 5.44 13.80
N ALA A 133 -3.36 4.75 13.13
CA ALA A 133 -4.24 3.75 13.73
C ALA A 133 -3.48 2.60 14.42
N GLU A 134 -2.30 2.23 13.93
CA GLU A 134 -1.47 1.18 14.52
C GLU A 134 -0.95 1.57 15.93
N GLY A 135 -0.94 2.86 16.27
CA GLY A 135 -0.65 3.32 17.63
C GLY A 135 -1.69 2.87 18.65
N ARG A 136 -2.95 2.70 18.21
CA ARG A 136 -4.07 2.20 19.01
C ARG A 136 -4.19 0.69 18.96
N TYR A 137 -4.20 0.12 17.75
CA TYR A 137 -4.51 -1.29 17.55
C TYR A 137 -3.35 -2.24 17.84
N ARG A 138 -2.11 -1.77 17.63
CA ARG A 138 -0.88 -2.53 17.92
C ARG A 138 -0.90 -3.95 17.31
N LEU A 139 -1.34 -4.08 16.05
CA LEU A 139 -1.44 -5.37 15.36
C LEU A 139 -0.08 -5.86 14.86
N MET A 140 0.82 -4.92 14.53
CA MET A 140 2.09 -5.24 13.88
C MET A 140 3.03 -6.10 14.72
N PRO A 141 3.19 -5.89 16.05
CA PRO A 141 4.04 -6.74 16.87
C PRO A 141 3.66 -8.22 16.75
N GLU A 142 2.37 -8.55 16.87
CA GLU A 142 1.92 -9.94 16.77
C GLU A 142 2.06 -10.53 15.36
N ILE A 143 1.87 -9.71 14.32
CA ILE A 143 2.07 -10.14 12.92
C ILE A 143 3.55 -10.44 12.67
N ILE A 144 4.46 -9.58 13.15
CA ILE A 144 5.90 -9.76 13.01
C ILE A 144 6.34 -11.04 13.73
N THR A 145 5.91 -11.24 14.98
CA THR A 145 6.20 -12.45 15.75
C THR A 145 5.70 -13.70 15.03
N ALA A 146 4.43 -13.71 14.56
CA ALA A 146 3.87 -14.86 13.87
C ALA A 146 4.65 -15.23 12.58
N LEU A 147 5.07 -14.23 11.80
CA LEU A 147 5.87 -14.46 10.61
C LEU A 147 7.26 -15.02 10.95
N ALA A 148 7.94 -14.40 11.92
CA ALA A 148 9.29 -14.81 12.34
C ALA A 148 9.31 -16.23 12.95
N GLU A 149 8.41 -16.52 13.89
CA GLU A 149 8.31 -17.83 14.54
C GLU A 149 7.97 -18.95 13.55
N SER A 150 7.20 -18.64 12.51
CA SER A 150 6.89 -19.60 11.45
C SER A 150 8.03 -19.82 10.46
N GLY A 151 9.14 -19.09 10.54
CA GLY A 151 10.21 -19.13 9.53
C GLY A 151 9.85 -18.45 8.21
N THR A 152 8.83 -17.59 8.19
CA THR A 152 8.35 -16.94 6.97
C THR A 152 9.06 -15.60 6.72
N PRO A 153 9.80 -15.43 5.60
CA PRO A 153 10.41 -14.16 5.23
C PRO A 153 9.35 -13.10 4.92
N PHE A 154 9.65 -11.84 5.23
CA PHE A 154 8.70 -10.77 5.00
C PHE A 154 9.35 -9.42 4.68
N SER A 155 8.55 -8.53 4.10
CA SER A 155 8.95 -7.14 3.86
C SER A 155 7.89 -6.15 4.32
N ILE A 156 8.33 -5.01 4.84
CA ILE A 156 7.47 -3.93 5.27
C ILE A 156 7.76 -2.69 4.42
N LEU A 157 6.73 -2.21 3.71
CA LEU A 157 6.72 -0.88 3.11
C LEU A 157 5.86 0.06 3.97
N THR A 158 6.37 1.25 4.30
CA THR A 158 5.58 2.23 5.06
C THR A 158 5.95 3.68 4.75
N LYS A 159 5.01 4.59 4.97
CA LYS A 159 5.23 6.05 5.09
C LYS A 159 5.24 6.51 6.56
N GLY A 160 4.84 5.67 7.52
CA GLY A 160 4.63 6.01 8.93
C GLY A 160 5.88 5.78 9.80
N PRO A 161 6.29 6.76 10.63
CA PRO A 161 7.48 6.67 11.47
C PRO A 161 7.24 5.84 12.72
N LEU A 162 6.00 5.40 12.94
CA LEU A 162 5.62 4.53 14.05
C LEU A 162 6.37 3.18 14.00
N LEU A 163 6.89 2.77 12.83
CA LEU A 163 7.78 1.62 12.70
C LEU A 163 8.97 1.66 13.66
N LYS A 164 9.44 2.86 14.06
CA LYS A 164 10.51 3.02 15.06
C LYS A 164 10.24 2.27 16.36
N ARG A 165 8.96 2.20 16.78
CA ARG A 165 8.52 1.49 17.98
C ARG A 165 8.92 0.01 17.94
N ASP A 166 8.84 -0.60 16.77
CA ASP A 166 8.98 -2.05 16.59
C ASP A 166 10.37 -2.42 16.03
N LEU A 167 11.32 -1.47 15.94
CA LEU A 167 12.69 -1.76 15.52
C LEU A 167 13.37 -2.85 16.37
N PRO A 168 13.28 -2.87 17.72
CA PRO A 168 13.86 -3.96 18.51
C PRO A 168 13.32 -5.34 18.11
N LEU A 169 12.00 -5.43 17.84
CA LEU A 169 11.36 -6.66 17.40
C LEU A 169 11.79 -7.06 15.98
N LEU A 170 11.96 -6.09 15.08
CA LEU A 170 12.44 -6.33 13.72
C LEU A 170 13.91 -6.78 13.70
N ILE A 171 14.75 -6.31 14.62
CA ILE A 171 16.13 -6.79 14.80
C ILE A 171 16.13 -8.27 15.19
N GLU A 172 15.28 -8.65 16.15
CA GLU A 172 15.13 -10.04 16.58
C GLU A 172 14.60 -10.93 15.45
N ALA A 173 13.53 -10.50 14.79
CA ALA A 173 12.96 -11.23 13.65
C ALA A 173 13.98 -11.44 12.52
N ALA A 174 14.84 -10.45 12.26
CA ALA A 174 15.89 -10.53 11.25
C ALA A 174 17.00 -11.57 11.57
N GLN A 175 17.08 -12.07 12.81
CA GLN A 175 17.96 -13.20 13.16
C GLN A 175 17.36 -14.55 12.74
N ALA A 176 16.03 -14.65 12.67
CA ALA A 176 15.33 -15.89 12.35
C ALA A 176 14.99 -16.00 10.86
N VAL A 177 14.57 -14.90 10.23
CA VAL A 177 14.09 -14.87 8.84
C VAL A 177 14.62 -13.66 8.08
N PRO A 178 14.71 -13.73 6.74
CA PRO A 178 14.94 -12.54 5.92
C PRO A 178 13.84 -11.48 6.14
N VAL A 179 14.25 -10.29 6.58
CA VAL A 179 13.39 -9.11 6.76
C VAL A 179 13.88 -7.98 5.86
N SER A 180 12.99 -7.39 5.06
CA SER A 180 13.29 -6.19 4.27
C SER A 180 12.42 -5.00 4.71
N ILE A 181 13.05 -3.85 4.95
CA ILE A 181 12.33 -2.61 5.31
C ILE A 181 12.47 -1.61 4.17
N ALA A 182 11.34 -1.03 3.78
CA ALA A 182 11.27 0.02 2.79
C ALA A 182 10.45 1.22 3.29
N VAL A 183 10.97 2.42 3.04
CA VAL A 183 10.26 3.67 3.33
C VAL A 183 9.80 4.30 2.02
N SER A 184 8.53 4.72 1.96
CA SER A 184 8.01 5.45 0.81
C SER A 184 8.19 6.96 1.01
N LEU A 185 9.09 7.54 0.20
CA LEU A 185 9.41 8.96 0.21
C LEU A 185 9.80 9.39 -1.21
N ALA A 186 8.88 10.09 -1.88
CA ALA A 186 9.02 10.45 -3.29
C ALA A 186 9.28 11.95 -3.53
N MET A 187 9.20 12.77 -2.48
CA MET A 187 9.41 14.22 -2.55
C MET A 187 9.85 14.75 -1.18
N ILE A 188 10.67 15.80 -1.19
CA ILE A 188 11.11 16.51 0.01
C ILE A 188 10.49 17.90 0.16
N ASP A 189 9.82 18.38 -0.91
CA ASP A 189 8.96 19.56 -0.86
C ASP A 189 7.79 19.29 0.07
N ARG A 190 7.73 20.03 1.17
CA ARG A 190 6.73 19.86 2.21
C ARG A 190 5.35 20.29 1.74
N ASP A 191 5.25 21.36 0.97
CA ASP A 191 3.97 21.93 0.59
C ASP A 191 3.29 21.06 -0.46
N LEU A 192 4.05 20.58 -1.46
CA LEU A 192 3.56 19.60 -2.42
C LEU A 192 3.14 18.29 -1.72
N GLN A 193 3.97 17.80 -0.79
CA GLN A 193 3.66 16.61 -0.02
C GLN A 193 2.36 16.75 0.78
N GLN A 194 2.22 17.85 1.52
CA GLN A 194 1.06 18.10 2.37
C GLN A 194 -0.21 18.28 1.53
N SER A 195 -0.09 18.81 0.30
CA SER A 195 -1.20 18.90 -0.64
C SER A 195 -1.61 17.52 -1.19
N VAL A 196 -0.67 16.71 -1.67
CA VAL A 196 -0.98 15.44 -2.40
C VAL A 196 -1.17 14.22 -1.49
N GLU A 197 -0.57 14.23 -0.31
CA GLU A 197 -0.65 13.15 0.69
C GLU A 197 -0.80 13.70 2.12
N PRO A 198 -1.90 14.42 2.41
CA PRO A 198 -2.07 15.23 3.63
C PRO A 198 -2.06 14.43 4.95
N GLY A 199 -2.37 13.14 4.89
CA GLY A 199 -2.37 12.27 6.06
C GLY A 199 -1.01 11.65 6.36
N THR A 200 -0.01 11.81 5.49
CA THR A 200 1.34 11.26 5.72
C THR A 200 2.19 12.22 6.54
N PRO A 201 3.17 11.71 7.30
CA PRO A 201 4.13 12.55 7.99
C PRO A 201 5.03 13.33 7.00
N ASP A 202 5.49 14.49 7.46
CA ASP A 202 6.41 15.35 6.71
C ASP A 202 7.64 14.55 6.19
N PRO A 203 8.24 14.95 5.05
CA PRO A 203 9.45 14.32 4.51
C PRO A 203 10.57 14.18 5.54
N ARG A 204 10.75 15.19 6.41
CA ARG A 204 11.75 15.16 7.49
C ARG A 204 11.54 13.99 8.46
N ALA A 205 10.29 13.69 8.82
CA ALA A 205 9.97 12.58 9.72
C ALA A 205 10.28 11.23 9.06
N ARG A 206 10.02 11.10 7.75
CA ARG A 206 10.36 9.90 6.96
C ARG A 206 11.86 9.72 6.75
N LEU A 207 12.62 10.80 6.50
CA LEU A 207 14.09 10.77 6.52
C LEU A 207 14.61 10.33 7.90
N GLY A 208 13.98 10.81 8.98
CA GLY A 208 14.28 10.38 10.34
C GLY A 208 13.93 8.91 10.62
N LEU A 209 12.97 8.31 9.90
CA LEU A 209 12.71 6.88 9.96
C LEU A 209 13.83 6.09 9.27
N ILE A 210 14.25 6.51 8.07
CA ILE A 210 15.35 5.88 7.34
C ILE A 210 16.61 5.84 8.23
N ARG A 211 16.99 6.98 8.85
CA ARG A 211 18.13 7.03 9.78
C ARG A 211 17.99 6.04 10.93
N ALA A 212 16.83 6.00 11.59
CA ALA A 212 16.60 5.10 12.72
C ALA A 212 16.69 3.61 12.32
N VAL A 213 16.20 3.23 11.13
CA VAL A 213 16.34 1.86 10.61
C VAL A 213 17.83 1.52 10.41
N ARG A 214 18.62 2.47 9.88
CA ARG A 214 20.06 2.27 9.64
C ARG A 214 20.87 2.23 10.93
N GLU A 215 20.57 3.10 11.90
CA GLU A 215 21.17 3.11 13.24
C GLU A 215 20.87 1.81 14.00
N ALA A 216 19.71 1.20 13.76
CA ALA A 216 19.35 -0.13 14.25
C ALA A 216 20.10 -1.29 13.55
N GLY A 217 20.99 -1.00 12.59
CA GLY A 217 21.76 -2.00 11.85
C GLY A 217 20.96 -2.74 10.76
N LEU A 218 19.73 -2.33 10.48
CA LEU A 218 18.86 -2.95 9.48
C LEU A 218 19.02 -2.31 8.11
N GLU A 219 18.81 -3.10 7.05
CA GLU A 219 18.79 -2.55 5.69
C GLU A 219 17.53 -1.73 5.43
N CYS A 220 17.70 -0.57 4.79
CA CYS A 220 16.59 0.32 4.45
C CYS A 220 16.64 0.70 2.98
N SER A 221 15.69 0.16 2.22
CA SER A 221 15.39 0.62 0.87
C SER A 221 14.42 1.80 0.91
N VAL A 222 14.37 2.58 -0.17
CA VAL A 222 13.41 3.65 -0.34
C VAL A 222 12.65 3.44 -1.64
N LEU A 223 11.33 3.55 -1.56
CA LEU A 223 10.47 3.62 -2.73
C LEU A 223 10.13 5.09 -2.98
N ALA A 224 10.89 5.71 -3.87
CA ALA A 224 10.67 7.06 -4.38
C ALA A 224 9.59 7.02 -5.48
N MET A 225 8.37 6.68 -5.07
CA MET A 225 7.21 6.60 -5.95
C MET A 225 5.92 6.97 -5.18
N PRO A 226 5.02 7.77 -5.79
CA PRO A 226 5.10 8.21 -7.18
C PRO A 226 5.95 9.49 -7.37
N ILE A 227 6.80 9.51 -8.39
CA ILE A 227 7.27 10.75 -9.00
C ILE A 227 6.13 11.33 -9.84
N LEU A 228 5.78 12.58 -9.59
CA LEU A 228 4.67 13.31 -10.20
C LEU A 228 5.18 14.15 -11.39
N PRO A 229 4.74 13.86 -12.63
CA PRO A 229 5.14 14.63 -13.80
C PRO A 229 4.91 16.15 -13.66
N TRP A 230 5.91 16.96 -13.98
CA TRP A 230 5.93 18.43 -13.84
C TRP A 230 5.81 18.99 -12.41
N LEU A 231 5.68 18.14 -11.39
CA LEU A 231 5.49 18.56 -10.00
C LEU A 231 6.64 18.14 -9.11
N SER A 232 7.20 16.94 -9.32
CA SER A 232 8.27 16.38 -8.49
C SER A 232 9.36 15.67 -9.30
N ASP A 233 9.47 15.97 -10.59
CA ASP A 233 10.34 15.27 -11.54
C ASP A 233 11.40 16.17 -12.18
N SER A 234 11.55 17.43 -11.75
CA SER A 234 12.63 18.26 -12.25
C SER A 234 14.00 17.69 -11.87
N GLU A 235 15.02 18.05 -12.64
CA GLU A 235 16.38 17.61 -12.40
C GLU A 235 16.86 17.94 -10.98
N ASP A 236 16.55 19.14 -10.50
CA ASP A 236 16.91 19.63 -9.17
C ASP A 236 16.12 18.91 -8.07
N GLN A 237 14.82 18.64 -8.30
CA GLN A 237 13.99 17.92 -7.34
C GLN A 237 14.44 16.48 -7.17
N LEU A 238 14.77 15.80 -8.27
CA LEU A 238 15.31 14.45 -8.24
C LEU A 238 16.67 14.42 -7.55
N ASP A 239 17.55 15.38 -7.86
CA ASP A 239 18.86 15.48 -7.21
C ASP A 239 18.73 15.71 -5.70
N ALA A 240 17.95 16.71 -5.29
CA ALA A 240 17.76 17.06 -3.89
C ALA A 240 17.10 15.93 -3.08
N LEU A 241 16.12 15.23 -3.66
CA LEU A 241 15.54 14.03 -3.05
C LEU A 241 16.61 12.99 -2.77
N HIS A 242 17.39 12.58 -3.78
CA HIS A 242 18.38 11.52 -3.62
C HIS A 242 19.55 11.93 -2.71
N ALA A 243 19.97 13.20 -2.75
CA ALA A 243 20.94 13.74 -1.81
C ALA A 243 20.45 13.57 -0.37
N ALA A 244 19.19 13.94 -0.08
CA ALA A 244 18.59 13.79 1.25
C ALA A 244 18.47 12.31 1.67
N LEU A 245 18.12 11.41 0.73
CA LEU A 245 18.05 9.97 0.98
C LEU A 245 19.43 9.37 1.29
N ALA A 246 20.47 9.78 0.56
CA ALA A 246 21.85 9.36 0.81
C ALA A 246 22.32 9.80 2.20
N VAL A 247 22.08 11.08 2.56
CA VAL A 247 22.38 11.61 3.90
C VAL A 247 21.60 10.88 5.01
N ALA A 248 20.39 10.41 4.72
CA ALA A 248 19.62 9.60 5.67
C ALA A 248 20.11 8.15 5.78
N GLY A 249 21.01 7.70 4.91
CA GLY A 249 21.60 6.37 4.91
C GLY A 249 20.82 5.33 4.10
N ALA A 250 19.95 5.74 3.17
CA ALA A 250 19.26 4.81 2.27
C ALA A 250 20.28 3.99 1.46
N GLN A 251 20.10 2.66 1.41
CA GLN A 251 21.02 1.75 0.70
C GLN A 251 20.58 1.43 -0.72
N ASP A 252 19.29 1.54 -0.99
CA ASP A 252 18.72 1.34 -2.33
C ASP A 252 17.53 2.28 -2.50
N VAL A 253 17.36 2.79 -3.72
CA VAL A 253 16.27 3.70 -4.07
C VAL A 253 15.63 3.23 -5.36
N VAL A 254 14.38 2.79 -5.26
CA VAL A 254 13.55 2.47 -6.42
C VAL A 254 12.69 3.68 -6.75
N THR A 255 12.96 4.30 -7.89
CA THR A 255 12.22 5.47 -8.38
C THR A 255 11.18 5.03 -9.40
N GLY A 256 9.94 5.51 -9.27
CA GLY A 256 8.85 5.12 -10.15
C GLY A 256 7.88 6.26 -10.42
N ALA A 257 7.42 6.35 -11.67
CA ALA A 257 6.41 7.31 -12.08
C ALA A 257 5.05 7.03 -11.43
N LEU A 258 4.24 8.08 -11.33
CA LEU A 258 2.84 7.98 -10.95
C LEU A 258 2.07 6.94 -11.78
N HIS A 259 1.28 6.12 -11.08
CA HIS A 259 0.43 5.08 -11.64
C HIS A 259 -1.04 5.34 -11.29
N LEU A 260 -1.86 5.64 -12.28
CA LEU A 260 -3.27 6.07 -12.12
C LEU A 260 -4.26 4.99 -12.57
N ARG A 261 -4.48 4.00 -11.71
CA ARG A 261 -5.56 3.00 -11.88
C ARG A 261 -6.95 3.65 -11.73
N PRO A 262 -8.00 3.03 -12.30
CA PRO A 262 -9.39 3.42 -11.99
C PRO A 262 -9.64 3.47 -10.47
N GLY A 263 -10.40 4.45 -10.02
CA GLY A 263 -10.63 4.82 -8.62
C GLY A 263 -9.62 5.86 -8.12
N ALA A 264 -8.32 5.63 -8.37
CA ALA A 264 -7.27 6.58 -7.99
C ALA A 264 -7.13 7.74 -8.98
N ARG A 265 -7.36 7.48 -10.27
CA ARG A 265 -7.24 8.46 -11.35
C ARG A 265 -8.22 9.62 -11.17
N GLU A 266 -9.48 9.29 -10.94
CA GLU A 266 -10.58 10.26 -10.83
C GLU A 266 -10.32 11.16 -9.62
N TRP A 267 -9.94 10.57 -8.50
CA TRP A 267 -9.60 11.30 -7.28
C TRP A 267 -8.35 12.17 -7.44
N PHE A 268 -7.30 11.65 -8.06
CA PHE A 268 -6.08 12.41 -8.35
C PHE A 268 -6.36 13.60 -9.28
N LEU A 269 -7.16 13.42 -10.33
CA LEU A 269 -7.50 14.51 -11.25
C LEU A 269 -8.39 15.58 -10.60
N GLN A 270 -9.24 15.21 -9.64
CA GLN A 270 -9.98 16.20 -8.85
C GLN A 270 -9.05 17.04 -7.96
N TRP A 271 -8.06 16.41 -7.32
CA TRP A 271 -7.01 17.12 -6.59
C TRP A 271 -6.22 18.03 -7.53
N LEU A 272 -5.76 17.50 -8.67
CA LEU A 272 -4.98 18.24 -9.65
C LEU A 272 -5.76 19.46 -10.20
N ALA A 273 -7.06 19.33 -10.45
CA ALA A 273 -7.89 20.43 -10.92
C ALA A 273 -8.07 21.56 -9.91
N ARG A 274 -7.98 21.26 -8.60
CA ARG A 274 -8.06 22.28 -7.54
C ARG A 274 -6.71 22.96 -7.31
N GLU A 275 -5.63 22.18 -7.26
CA GLU A 275 -4.32 22.66 -6.81
C GLU A 275 -3.41 23.09 -7.96
N HIS A 276 -3.56 22.47 -9.14
CA HIS A 276 -2.72 22.69 -10.33
C HIS A 276 -3.54 22.64 -11.63
N PRO A 277 -4.54 23.53 -11.80
CA PRO A 277 -5.50 23.47 -12.91
C PRO A 277 -4.83 23.45 -14.30
N ASP A 278 -3.71 24.15 -14.46
CA ASP A 278 -2.92 24.29 -15.69
C ASP A 278 -2.29 22.96 -16.15
N LEU A 279 -2.15 21.98 -15.26
CA LEU A 279 -1.57 20.66 -15.56
C LEU A 279 -2.62 19.61 -15.94
N VAL A 280 -3.92 19.86 -15.72
CA VAL A 280 -5.00 18.87 -15.89
C VAL A 280 -4.98 18.25 -17.28
N ASP A 281 -4.93 19.07 -18.33
CA ASP A 281 -4.98 18.57 -19.70
C ASP A 281 -3.71 17.80 -20.09
N ARG A 282 -2.56 18.15 -19.51
CA ARG A 282 -1.31 17.40 -19.73
C ARG A 282 -1.41 16.00 -19.11
N TYR A 283 -1.91 15.90 -17.89
CA TYR A 283 -2.13 14.62 -17.22
C TYR A 283 -3.18 13.77 -17.93
N ARG A 284 -4.31 14.36 -18.36
CA ARG A 284 -5.33 13.65 -19.14
C ARG A 284 -4.73 13.03 -20.40
N ARG A 285 -3.93 13.78 -21.15
CA ARG A 285 -3.24 13.25 -22.34
C ARG A 285 -2.23 12.15 -21.98
N MET A 286 -1.41 12.38 -20.96
CA MET A 286 -0.37 11.44 -20.53
C MET A 286 -0.93 10.08 -20.12
N TYR A 287 -2.08 10.06 -19.43
CA TYR A 287 -2.73 8.85 -18.91
C TYR A 287 -3.95 8.37 -19.73
N ALA A 288 -4.16 8.93 -20.93
CA ALA A 288 -5.30 8.61 -21.78
C ALA A 288 -5.38 7.12 -22.16
N ARG A 289 -4.23 6.48 -22.38
CA ARG A 289 -4.14 5.09 -22.89
C ARG A 289 -4.07 4.01 -21.82
N GLY A 290 -3.97 4.37 -20.54
CA GLY A 290 -3.83 3.38 -19.47
C GLY A 290 -3.30 3.97 -18.18
N ALA A 291 -3.14 3.11 -17.16
CA ALA A 291 -2.75 3.53 -15.82
C ALA A 291 -1.28 3.94 -15.67
N TYR A 292 -0.41 3.41 -16.54
CA TYR A 292 1.01 3.73 -16.54
C TYR A 292 1.29 5.02 -17.32
N ALA A 293 2.29 5.77 -16.86
CA ALA A 293 2.89 6.82 -17.66
C ALA A 293 3.49 6.24 -18.97
N PRO A 294 3.55 7.03 -20.05
CA PRO A 294 4.18 6.65 -21.32
C PRO A 294 5.59 6.05 -21.15
N GLU A 295 5.94 5.11 -22.02
CA GLU A 295 7.20 4.35 -21.93
C GLU A 295 8.44 5.23 -22.08
N ASP A 296 8.40 6.22 -22.96
CA ASP A 296 9.42 7.25 -23.13
C ASP A 296 9.65 8.03 -21.83
N TYR A 297 8.59 8.47 -21.16
CA TYR A 297 8.69 9.14 -19.85
C TYR A 297 9.30 8.22 -18.78
N ARG A 298 8.84 6.97 -18.69
CA ARG A 298 9.36 5.99 -17.71
C ARG A 298 10.84 5.68 -17.98
N THR A 299 11.25 5.59 -19.24
CA THR A 299 12.64 5.37 -19.65
C THR A 299 13.51 6.57 -19.26
N TRP A 300 13.07 7.78 -19.59
CA TRP A 300 13.74 9.02 -19.20
C TRP A 300 13.91 9.12 -17.67
N LEU A 301 12.83 8.91 -16.92
CA LEU A 301 12.85 8.98 -15.45
C LEU A 301 13.81 7.93 -14.86
N SER A 302 13.79 6.71 -15.39
CA SER A 302 14.68 5.63 -14.95
C SER A 302 16.16 5.97 -15.19
N ALA A 303 16.48 6.55 -16.36
CA ALA A 303 17.82 7.00 -16.69
C ALA A 303 18.28 8.14 -15.77
N ARG A 304 17.43 9.15 -15.55
CA ARG A 304 17.75 10.28 -14.66
C ARG A 304 17.94 9.83 -13.22
N ALA A 305 17.06 8.97 -12.72
CA ALA A 305 17.18 8.42 -11.38
C ALA A 305 18.44 7.56 -11.22
N ALA A 306 18.83 6.78 -12.24
CA ALA A 306 20.08 6.02 -12.21
C ALA A 306 21.31 6.93 -12.13
N GLU A 307 21.31 8.01 -12.89
CA GLU A 307 22.39 9.00 -12.85
C GLU A 307 22.52 9.66 -11.48
N VAL A 308 21.41 10.15 -10.93
CA VAL A 308 21.39 10.81 -9.63
C VAL A 308 21.78 9.84 -8.50
N ARG A 309 21.31 8.58 -8.53
CA ARG A 309 21.73 7.54 -7.57
C ARG A 309 23.25 7.34 -7.56
N ARG A 310 23.88 7.26 -8.75
CA ARG A 310 25.33 7.15 -8.88
C ARG A 310 26.04 8.36 -8.29
N ARG A 311 25.57 9.56 -8.60
CA ARG A 311 26.13 10.82 -8.10
C ARG A 311 26.18 10.88 -6.56
N HIS A 312 25.11 10.42 -5.91
CA HIS A 312 25.00 10.42 -4.45
C HIS A 312 25.48 9.12 -3.78
N GLY A 313 26.17 8.24 -4.52
CA GLY A 313 26.77 7.03 -3.96
C GLY A 313 25.76 5.99 -3.44
N ILE A 314 24.50 6.06 -3.86
CA ILE A 314 23.48 5.06 -3.50
C ILE A 314 23.70 3.84 -4.40
N VAL A 315 24.58 2.95 -3.96
CA VAL A 315 24.91 1.70 -4.65
C VAL A 315 24.21 0.54 -3.96
N ARG A 316 23.42 -0.19 -4.75
CA ARG A 316 22.70 -1.38 -4.29
C ARG A 316 23.69 -2.43 -3.79
N SER A 317 23.58 -2.81 -2.51
CA SER A 317 24.48 -3.81 -1.89
C SER A 317 24.23 -5.21 -2.52
N GLN A 318 25.28 -6.01 -2.72
CA GLN A 318 25.13 -7.41 -3.19
C GLN A 318 24.32 -8.29 -2.21
N ARG A 319 24.12 -7.85 -0.96
CA ARG A 319 23.29 -8.54 0.03
C ARG A 319 21.80 -8.43 -0.31
N SER A 320 21.39 -7.32 -0.94
CA SER A 320 20.04 -7.13 -1.50
C SER A 320 19.71 -8.15 -2.61
N ASP A 321 20.73 -8.65 -3.32
CA ASP A 321 20.58 -9.68 -4.35
C ASP A 321 20.36 -11.07 -3.76
N ARG A 322 20.79 -11.39 -2.54
CA ARG A 322 20.42 -12.67 -1.89
C ARG A 322 18.96 -12.69 -1.46
N GLY A 323 18.45 -11.56 -0.98
CA GLY A 323 17.03 -11.35 -0.72
C GLY A 323 16.17 -11.28 -1.99
N GLN A 324 16.78 -11.08 -3.17
CA GLN A 324 16.16 -11.18 -4.49
C GLN A 324 16.40 -12.52 -5.20
N ALA A 325 17.47 -13.24 -4.90
CA ALA A 325 17.74 -14.57 -5.42
C ALA A 325 16.74 -15.58 -4.83
N SER A 326 16.29 -15.39 -3.59
CA SER A 326 15.10 -16.07 -3.07
C SER A 326 13.78 -15.61 -3.72
N ARG A 327 13.73 -14.40 -4.31
CA ARG A 327 12.60 -13.91 -5.12
C ARG A 327 12.61 -14.43 -6.57
N GLY A 328 13.76 -14.86 -7.09
CA GLY A 328 13.92 -15.40 -8.46
C GLY A 328 14.02 -16.93 -8.53
N ALA A 329 14.60 -17.59 -7.53
CA ALA A 329 14.84 -19.05 -7.56
C ALA A 329 13.55 -19.88 -7.48
N ALA A 330 12.42 -19.30 -7.05
CA ALA A 330 11.12 -19.96 -7.10
C ALA A 330 10.53 -20.02 -8.53
N GLN A 331 11.00 -19.20 -9.48
CA GLN A 331 10.50 -19.20 -10.86
C GLN A 331 11.16 -20.25 -11.76
N ASP A 332 12.36 -20.74 -11.41
CA ASP A 332 13.19 -21.53 -12.33
C ASP A 332 13.04 -23.06 -12.20
N ARG A 333 12.15 -23.55 -11.31
CA ARG A 333 11.99 -25.00 -11.07
C ARG A 333 10.66 -25.64 -11.48
N THR A 334 9.71 -24.89 -12.02
CA THR A 334 8.45 -25.49 -12.52
C THR A 334 7.91 -24.78 -13.76
N ARG A 335 8.58 -24.96 -14.91
CA ARG A 335 7.92 -24.83 -16.22
C ARG A 335 7.78 -26.21 -16.85
N PRO A 336 6.70 -26.96 -16.59
CA PRO A 336 6.29 -27.97 -17.54
C PRO A 336 5.67 -27.25 -18.74
N ALA A 337 6.16 -27.54 -19.95
CA ALA A 337 5.50 -27.15 -21.18
C ALA A 337 4.11 -27.81 -21.22
N TRP A 338 3.04 -27.03 -21.13
CA TRP A 338 1.68 -27.56 -21.27
C TRP A 338 0.95 -26.92 -22.47
N ARG A 339 0.62 -27.80 -23.42
CA ARG A 339 -0.29 -27.59 -24.56
C ARG A 339 -1.74 -27.64 -24.06
N GLY A 340 -2.64 -26.95 -24.74
CA GLY A 340 -3.96 -26.59 -24.25
C GLY A 340 -4.89 -27.71 -23.77
N ARG A 341 -5.82 -27.31 -22.90
CA ARG A 341 -7.21 -27.77 -22.82
C ARG A 341 -8.03 -26.77 -22.01
N GLU A 342 -9.31 -26.72 -22.35
CA GLU A 342 -10.31 -25.70 -22.03
C GLU A 342 -10.72 -25.69 -20.54
N ASP A 343 -11.05 -24.50 -20.05
CA ASP A 343 -11.62 -24.21 -18.73
C ASP A 343 -13.13 -24.51 -18.72
N PRO A 344 -13.63 -25.41 -17.85
CA PRO A 344 -15.06 -25.52 -17.59
C PRO A 344 -15.36 -24.84 -16.26
N ILE A 345 -16.09 -23.71 -16.30
CA ILE A 345 -17.14 -23.29 -15.35
C ILE A 345 -17.70 -21.96 -15.88
N ARG A 346 -18.64 -22.09 -16.82
CA ARG A 346 -19.74 -21.15 -17.06
C ARG A 346 -20.98 -22.02 -17.24
N ARG A 347 -21.95 -21.95 -16.34
CA ARG A 347 -23.38 -22.20 -16.59
C ARG A 347 -24.23 -21.92 -15.36
N HIS A 348 -25.49 -21.62 -15.66
CA HIS A 348 -26.60 -21.11 -14.85
C HIS A 348 -26.57 -19.57 -14.68
N GLY A 349 -27.34 -18.77 -15.43
CA GLY A 349 -28.45 -19.03 -16.36
C GLY A 349 -29.73 -18.40 -15.84
N ASP A 350 -30.26 -17.44 -16.60
CA ASP A 350 -31.68 -17.10 -16.87
C ASP A 350 -31.67 -15.71 -17.54
N GLU A 351 -31.82 -15.57 -18.87
CA GLU A 351 -33.08 -15.61 -19.65
C GLU A 351 -34.08 -14.57 -19.12
N THR A 352 -34.53 -13.52 -19.82
CA THR A 352 -34.78 -13.16 -21.24
C THR A 352 -35.23 -11.66 -21.27
N PRO A 353 -35.67 -11.04 -22.39
CA PRO A 353 -34.98 -10.80 -23.66
C PRO A 353 -34.98 -9.30 -24.05
N ALA A 354 -34.33 -9.02 -25.19
CA ALA A 354 -34.21 -7.72 -25.83
C ALA A 354 -35.56 -7.08 -26.22
N VAL A 355 -35.59 -5.74 -26.17
CA VAL A 355 -36.48 -4.90 -26.98
C VAL A 355 -35.61 -3.97 -27.79
N GLU A 356 -35.54 -4.25 -29.10
CA GLU A 356 -35.18 -3.26 -30.12
C GLU A 356 -36.32 -2.25 -30.25
N VAL A 357 -36.01 -0.96 -30.18
CA VAL A 357 -36.74 0.06 -30.94
C VAL A 357 -35.72 1.06 -31.46
N GLY A 358 -35.49 1.04 -32.77
CA GLY A 358 -34.85 2.14 -33.49
C GLY A 358 -35.82 3.29 -33.70
N GLY A 359 -35.28 4.52 -33.81
CA GLY A 359 -36.08 5.67 -34.27
C GLY A 359 -35.52 7.04 -33.91
N GLN A 360 -34.81 7.63 -34.88
CA GLN A 360 -34.84 9.06 -35.26
C GLN A 360 -34.39 10.21 -34.32
N LEU A 361 -33.31 10.88 -34.78
CA LEU A 361 -33.16 12.32 -35.06
C LEU A 361 -33.71 13.39 -34.09
N ALA A 362 -32.79 14.21 -33.56
CA ALA A 362 -32.72 15.69 -33.70
C ALA A 362 -31.51 16.18 -32.86
N LEU A 363 -30.41 16.68 -33.45
CA LEU A 363 -30.15 18.11 -33.69
C LEU A 363 -30.77 19.03 -32.63
N PHE A 364 -29.98 19.38 -31.60
CA PHE A 364 -29.45 20.73 -31.33
C PHE A 364 -28.28 20.64 -30.35
#